data_AF-A0A7U6QMT6-F1
#
_entry.id   AF-A0A7U6QMT6-F1
#
_cell.length_a   1.000
_cell.length_b   1.000
_cell.length_c   1.000
_cell.angle_alpha   90.00
_cell.angle_beta   90.00
_cell.angle_gamma   90.00
#
_symmetry.space_group_name_H-M   'P 1'
#
loop_
_entity.id
_entity.type
_entity.pdbx_description
1 polymer ?
#
loop_
_entity_poly.entity_id
_entity_poly.type
_entity_poly.pdbx_seq_one_letter_code
_entity_poly.pdbx_strand_id
1 'polypeptide(L)'
;MSDHAQHPVSTLAADVPTFADIYHDSIMARENFWAEQAKRIYWHKEPEQILDDSNLPFAKWFVGGETNLCYNCVDRHLPDRAEQDAFVWVSSEINQELIETFPAVVDSF
;
A
#
# COMPACT_ATOMS: atom_id res chain seq x y z
N MET A 1 -5.60 32.62 39.13
CA MET A 1 -6.83 32.20 38.44
C MET A 1 -6.59 32.35 36.95
N SER A 2 -6.20 31.26 36.31
CA SER A 2 -6.61 30.89 34.96
C SER A 2 -6.31 29.40 34.83
N ASP A 3 -7.39 28.70 34.54
CA ASP A 3 -7.64 27.28 34.67
C ASP A 3 -6.91 26.52 33.55
N HIS A 4 -6.01 25.60 33.90
CA HIS A 4 -5.47 24.64 32.94
C HIS A 4 -6.56 23.59 32.72
N ALA A 5 -7.45 23.84 31.76
CA ALA A 5 -8.41 22.85 31.30
C ALA A 5 -7.63 21.64 30.74
N GLN A 6 -7.50 20.60 31.57
CA GLN A 6 -7.02 19.28 31.17
C GLN A 6 -8.02 18.73 30.15
N HIS A 7 -7.67 18.75 28.86
CA HIS A 7 -8.48 18.09 27.85
C HIS A 7 -8.48 16.57 28.13
N PRO A 8 -9.65 15.94 28.33
CA PRO A 8 -9.70 14.50 28.53
C PRO A 8 -9.30 13.81 27.23
N VAL A 9 -8.16 13.13 27.22
CA VAL A 9 -7.83 12.16 26.17
C VAL A 9 -8.85 11.04 26.31
N SER A 10 -9.81 11.01 25.40
CA SER A 10 -10.84 9.97 25.36
C SER A 10 -10.18 8.62 25.12
N THR A 11 -10.15 7.79 26.16
CA THR A 11 -9.80 6.37 26.09
C THR A 11 -10.86 5.64 25.27
N LEU A 12 -10.62 5.50 23.98
CA LEU A 12 -11.24 4.50 23.12
C LEU A 12 -10.14 3.75 22.39
N ALA A 13 -9.35 2.98 23.13
CA ALA A 13 -8.55 1.90 22.54
C ALA A 13 -9.51 0.77 22.16
N ALA A 14 -10.26 0.97 21.07
CA ALA A 14 -10.99 -0.11 20.42
C ALA A 14 -9.99 -1.14 19.88
N ASP A 15 -10.40 -2.41 19.82
CA ASP A 15 -9.65 -3.61 19.41
C ASP A 15 -8.88 -3.45 18.08
N VAL A 16 -7.74 -2.77 18.09
CA VAL A 16 -6.81 -2.74 16.96
C VAL A 16 -5.85 -3.91 17.13
N PRO A 17 -5.77 -4.84 16.14
CA PRO A 17 -4.83 -5.95 16.19
C PRO A 17 -3.41 -5.46 16.42
N THR A 18 -2.69 -6.10 17.33
CA THR A 18 -1.28 -5.77 17.53
C THR A 18 -0.46 -6.27 16.35
N PHE A 19 0.78 -5.78 16.20
CA PHE A 19 1.70 -6.32 15.21
C PHE A 19 1.89 -7.84 15.36
N ALA A 20 1.94 -8.35 16.59
CA ALA A 20 2.12 -9.78 16.85
C ALA A 20 0.93 -10.59 16.31
N ASP A 21 -0.29 -10.07 16.46
CA ASP A 21 -1.50 -10.72 15.95
C ASP A 21 -1.51 -10.74 14.41
N ILE A 22 -1.21 -9.59 13.78
CA ILE A 22 -1.13 -9.47 12.31
C ILE A 22 -0.06 -10.41 11.74
N TYR A 23 1.12 -10.45 12.38
CA TYR A 23 2.20 -11.33 11.96
C TYR A 23 1.81 -12.80 12.09
N HIS A 24 1.20 -13.18 13.21
CA HIS A 24 0.70 -14.53 13.41
C HIS A 24 -0.27 -14.96 12.30
N ASP A 25 -1.26 -14.13 12.00
CA ASP A 25 -2.26 -14.41 10.96
C ASP A 25 -1.63 -14.48 9.55
N SER A 26 -0.64 -13.64 9.27
CA SER A 26 0.07 -13.65 7.98
C SER A 26 0.80 -14.97 7.66
N ILE A 27 1.08 -15.77 8.70
CA ILE A 27 1.76 -17.06 8.61
C ILE A 27 0.79 -18.22 8.78
N MET A 28 -0.12 -18.14 9.77
CA MET A 28 -0.99 -19.26 10.12
C MET A 28 -2.24 -19.31 9.23
N ALA A 29 -2.69 -18.16 8.73
CA ALA A 29 -3.88 -18.02 7.88
C ALA A 29 -3.55 -17.40 6.51
N ARG A 30 -2.41 -17.82 5.91
CA ARG A 30 -1.82 -17.18 4.72
C ARG A 30 -2.82 -16.92 3.59
N GLU A 31 -3.58 -17.94 3.18
CA GLU A 31 -4.50 -17.84 2.04
C GLU A 31 -5.48 -16.68 2.24
N ASN A 32 -6.18 -16.68 3.38
CA ASN A 32 -7.17 -15.66 3.70
C ASN A 32 -6.52 -14.30 3.98
N PHE A 33 -5.43 -14.28 4.75
CA PHE A 33 -4.75 -13.03 5.10
C PHE A 33 -4.25 -12.30 3.85
N TRP A 34 -3.56 -13.02 2.96
CA TRP A 34 -3.01 -12.44 1.74
C TRP A 34 -4.08 -12.19 0.68
N ALA A 35 -5.20 -12.93 0.66
CA ALA A 35 -6.39 -12.57 -0.12
C ALA A 35 -6.89 -11.18 0.26
N GLU A 36 -7.04 -10.90 1.56
CA GLU A 36 -7.49 -9.59 2.04
C GLU A 36 -6.47 -8.48 1.74
N GLN A 37 -5.17 -8.75 1.88
CA GLN A 37 -4.15 -7.76 1.50
C GLN A 37 -4.14 -7.48 0.00
N ALA A 38 -4.39 -8.48 -0.84
CA ALA A 38 -4.41 -8.33 -2.30
C ALA A 38 -5.50 -7.37 -2.79
N LYS A 39 -6.59 -7.19 -2.05
CA LYS A 39 -7.67 -6.22 -2.37
C LYS A 39 -7.22 -4.76 -2.34
N ARG A 40 -6.04 -4.47 -1.76
CA ARG A 40 -5.44 -3.12 -1.76
C ARG A 40 -4.77 -2.76 -3.09
N ILE A 41 -4.54 -3.77 -3.93
CA ILE A 41 -3.95 -3.66 -5.25
C ILE A 41 -5.10 -3.71 -6.26
N TYR A 42 -4.98 -2.92 -7.31
CA TYR A 42 -5.87 -3.03 -8.45
C TYR A 42 -5.45 -4.22 -9.33
N TRP A 43 -6.41 -5.07 -9.66
CA TRP A 43 -6.24 -6.20 -10.55
C TRP A 43 -7.08 -5.97 -11.81
N HIS A 44 -6.48 -6.19 -12.97
CA HIS A 44 -7.23 -6.30 -14.23
C HIS A 44 -8.03 -7.61 -14.25
N LYS A 45 -7.42 -8.68 -13.73
CA LYS A 45 -8.06 -9.97 -13.45
C LYS A 45 -7.68 -10.39 -12.05
N GLU A 46 -8.67 -10.59 -11.18
CA GLU A 46 -8.43 -11.05 -9.81
C GLU A 46 -7.80 -12.45 -9.80
N PRO A 47 -6.90 -12.75 -8.85
CA PRO A 47 -6.28 -14.06 -8.74
C PRO A 47 -7.31 -15.13 -8.37
N GLU A 48 -7.18 -16.31 -8.99
CA GLU A 48 -8.05 -17.46 -8.73
C GLU A 48 -7.59 -18.26 -7.51
N GLN A 49 -6.29 -18.20 -7.21
CA GLN A 49 -5.66 -18.85 -6.06
C GLN A 49 -4.57 -17.93 -5.49
N ILE A 50 -4.57 -17.71 -4.17
CA ILE A 50 -3.62 -16.78 -3.55
C ILE A 50 -2.26 -17.43 -3.41
N LEU A 51 -2.20 -18.71 -3.06
CA LEU A 51 -0.96 -19.43 -2.97
C LEU A 51 -1.09 -20.86 -3.48
N ASP A 52 -0.24 -21.19 -4.44
CA ASP A 52 0.05 -22.55 -4.88
C ASP A 52 1.42 -22.97 -4.34
N ASP A 53 1.40 -23.86 -3.33
CA ASP A 53 2.60 -24.48 -2.76
C ASP A 53 2.69 -25.98 -3.07
N SER A 54 1.98 -26.48 -4.09
CA SER A 54 1.98 -27.90 -4.43
C SER A 54 3.32 -28.40 -4.96
N ASN A 55 4.22 -27.50 -5.36
CA ASN A 55 5.53 -27.80 -5.96
C ASN A 55 6.68 -27.06 -5.26
N LEU A 56 6.77 -27.17 -3.93
CA LEU A 56 7.89 -26.61 -3.17
C LEU A 56 9.24 -27.12 -3.72
N PRO A 57 10.28 -26.25 -3.82
CA PRO A 57 10.35 -24.87 -3.30
C PRO A 57 9.78 -23.78 -4.24
N PHE A 58 9.15 -24.14 -5.36
CA PHE A 58 8.63 -23.21 -6.36
C PHE A 58 7.18 -22.80 -6.07
N ALA A 59 6.95 -22.11 -4.96
CA ALA A 59 5.63 -21.57 -4.64
C ALA A 59 5.24 -20.44 -5.60
N LYS A 60 3.97 -20.37 -5.97
CA LYS A 60 3.41 -19.30 -6.82
C LYS A 60 2.35 -18.53 -6.05
N TRP A 61 2.41 -17.21 -6.14
CA TRP A 61 1.45 -16.32 -5.49
C TRP A 61 0.53 -15.66 -6.52
N PHE A 62 -0.73 -15.44 -6.14
CA PHE A 62 -1.76 -14.76 -6.92
C PHE A 62 -1.94 -15.38 -8.32
N VAL A 63 -2.05 -16.70 -8.36
CA VAL A 63 -2.12 -17.49 -9.59
C VAL A 63 -3.36 -17.10 -10.41
N GLY A 64 -3.16 -16.91 -11.71
CA GLY A 64 -4.21 -16.50 -12.65
C GLY A 64 -4.59 -15.03 -12.57
N GLY A 65 -4.00 -14.26 -11.64
CA GLY A 65 -4.20 -12.83 -11.52
C GLY A 65 -3.37 -12.03 -12.52
N GLU A 66 -3.96 -10.97 -13.05
CA GLU A 66 -3.32 -10.04 -13.98
C GLU A 66 -3.38 -8.62 -13.40
N THR A 67 -2.23 -7.97 -13.32
CA THR A 67 -2.11 -6.60 -12.83
C THR A 67 -0.98 -5.88 -13.59
N ASN A 68 -1.00 -4.56 -13.53
CA ASN A 68 0.07 -3.71 -14.05
C ASN A 68 0.66 -2.88 -12.90
N LEU A 69 1.98 -2.91 -12.78
CA LEU A 69 2.69 -2.20 -11.71
C LEU A 69 2.58 -0.69 -11.90
N CYS A 70 2.82 -0.16 -13.11
CA CYS A 70 2.73 1.26 -13.40
C CYS A 70 1.32 1.79 -13.10
N TYR A 71 0.28 1.05 -13.52
CA TYR A 71 -1.10 1.43 -13.25
C TYR A 71 -1.39 1.54 -11.74
N ASN A 72 -0.89 0.60 -10.94
CA ASN A 72 -1.05 0.63 -9.48
C ASN A 72 -0.25 1.75 -8.80
N CYS A 73 0.90 2.11 -9.36
CA CYS A 73 1.78 3.11 -8.77
C CYS A 73 1.42 4.53 -9.18
N VAL A 74 0.87 4.74 -10.37
CA VAL A 74 0.72 6.06 -10.98
C VAL A 74 -0.69 6.28 -11.50
N ASP A 75 -1.11 5.54 -12.53
CA ASP A 75 -2.31 5.84 -13.30
C ASP A 75 -3.58 5.85 -12.45
N ARG A 76 -3.75 4.87 -11.54
CA ARG A 76 -4.95 4.78 -10.69
C ARG A 76 -5.11 5.96 -9.73
N HIS A 77 -4.04 6.73 -9.50
CA HIS A 77 -4.05 7.88 -8.60
C HIS A 77 -4.38 9.19 -9.31
N LEU A 78 -4.30 9.24 -10.65
CA LEU A 78 -4.63 10.44 -11.42
C LEU A 78 -6.04 11.00 -11.12
N PRO A 79 -7.12 10.20 -11.02
CA PRO A 79 -8.46 10.75 -10.84
C PRO A 79 -8.66 11.50 -9.52
N ASP A 80 -8.04 11.02 -8.44
CA ASP A 80 -8.32 11.50 -7.08
C ASP A 80 -7.16 12.31 -6.48
N ARG A 81 -5.94 12.15 -7.00
CA ARG A 81 -4.69 12.68 -6.41
C ARG A 81 -3.77 13.34 -7.45
N ALA A 82 -4.29 13.75 -8.61
CA ALA A 82 -3.49 14.36 -9.68
C ALA A 82 -2.50 15.42 -9.19
N GLU A 83 -2.97 16.36 -8.37
CA GLU A 83 -2.17 17.51 -7.89
C GLU A 83 -1.19 17.17 -6.76
N GLN A 84 -1.16 15.92 -6.30
CA GLN A 84 -0.25 15.52 -5.24
C GLN A 84 1.14 15.24 -5.80
N ASP A 85 2.16 15.72 -5.09
CA ASP A 85 3.56 15.34 -5.29
C ASP A 85 3.68 13.81 -5.31
N ALA A 86 4.20 13.29 -6.42
CA ALA A 86 4.38 11.87 -6.69
C ALA A 86 5.87 11.47 -6.72
N PHE A 87 6.72 12.39 -7.19
CA PHE A 87 8.16 12.19 -7.27
C PHE A 87 8.89 13.41 -6.75
N VAL A 88 9.81 13.20 -5.80
CA VAL A 88 10.66 14.24 -5.23
C VAL A 88 12.10 13.80 -5.41
N TRP A 89 12.87 14.55 -6.19
CA TRP A 89 14.28 14.35 -6.40
C TRP A 89 15.06 15.51 -5.83
N VAL A 90 16.08 15.21 -5.01
CA VAL A 90 16.94 16.21 -4.37
C VAL A 90 18.39 15.81 -4.61
N SER A 91 19.19 16.75 -5.11
CA SER A 91 20.62 16.59 -5.29
C SER A 91 21.39 17.64 -4.51
N SER A 92 22.11 17.19 -3.48
CA SER A 92 22.96 18.05 -2.65
C SER A 92 24.21 18.56 -3.39
N GLU A 93 24.73 17.79 -4.34
CA GLU A 93 25.96 18.11 -5.07
C GLU A 93 25.80 19.32 -6.00
N ILE A 94 24.62 19.47 -6.60
CA ILE A 94 24.29 20.58 -7.49
C ILE A 94 23.25 21.54 -6.92
N ASN A 95 22.83 21.31 -5.67
CA ASN A 95 21.82 22.09 -4.96
C ASN A 95 20.54 22.29 -5.79
N GLN A 96 20.00 21.18 -6.32
CA GLN A 96 18.77 21.16 -7.11
C GLN A 96 17.72 20.27 -6.47
N GLU A 97 16.46 20.66 -6.69
CA GLU A 97 15.28 19.93 -6.29
C GLU A 97 14.28 19.94 -7.45
N LEU A 98 13.65 18.78 -7.69
CA LEU A 98 12.59 18.58 -8.66
C LEU A 98 11.44 17.86 -7.96
N ILE A 99 10.25 18.44 -8.04
CA ILE A 99 9.02 17.88 -7.50
C ILE A 99 8.03 17.77 -8.64
N GLU A 100 7.56 16.55 -8.91
CA GLU A 100 6.61 16.26 -9.98
C GLU A 100 5.33 15.64 -9.42
N THR A 101 4.20 16.06 -9.98
CA THR A 101 2.86 15.53 -9.68
C THR A 101 2.56 14.27 -10.52
N PHE A 102 1.48 13.56 -10.22
CA PHE A 102 1.13 12.32 -10.94
C PHE A 102 1.03 12.50 -12.47
N PRO A 103 0.38 13.54 -13.02
CA PRO A 103 0.33 13.77 -14.47
C PRO A 103 1.73 13.96 -15.09
N ALA A 104 2.59 14.74 -14.45
CA ALA A 104 3.93 15.01 -14.97
C ALA A 104 4.82 13.75 -14.98
N VAL A 105 4.65 12.86 -14.00
CA VAL A 105 5.32 11.55 -13.99
C VAL A 105 4.86 10.68 -15.16
N VAL A 106 3.57 10.69 -15.51
CA VAL A 106 3.05 9.90 -16.65
C VAL A 106 3.58 10.42 -17.98
N ASP A 107 3.59 11.74 -18.18
CA ASP A 107 4.04 12.36 -19.43
C ASP A 107 5.55 12.25 -19.68
N SER A 108 6.31 11.82 -18.66
CA SER A 108 7.77 11.68 -18.73
C SER A 108 8.26 10.34 -19.30
N PHE A 109 7.36 9.40 -19.60
CA PHE A 109 7.68 8.07 -20.15
C PHE A 109 7.07 7.85 -21.55
#